data_AF-A0A5D6YFD2-F1
#
_entry.id   AF-A0A5D6YFD2-F1
#
_cell.length_a   1.000
_cell.length_b   1.000
_cell.length_c   1.000
_cell.angle_alpha   90.00
_cell.angle_beta   90.00
_cell.angle_gamma   90.00
#
_symmetry.space_group_name_H-M   'P 1'
#
loop_
_entity.id
_entity.type
_entity.pdbx_description
1 polymer ?
#
loop_
_entity_poly.entity_id
_entity_poly.type
_entity_poly.pdbx_seq_one_letter_code
_entity_poly.pdbx_strand_id
1 'polypeptide(L)'
;MATPAQLADLGRKIFQRLPQRHTASGNKVISKQLKGDTIVSWFDKPLALRLGGDDPSFEINNAERVGRLDQMKRRGKTTPKKGAGKRSKKSRGISSGGGGRRRVEGDFSERS
;
A
#
# COMPACT_ATOMS: atom_id res chain seq x y z
N MET A 1 56.45 23.57 -15.98
CA MET A 1 55.06 23.87 -15.55
C MET A 1 54.34 22.55 -15.33
N ALA A 2 53.60 22.40 -14.23
CA ALA A 2 52.81 21.19 -13.99
C ALA A 2 51.67 21.10 -15.00
N THR A 3 51.32 19.89 -15.44
CA THR A 3 50.24 19.69 -16.40
C THR A 3 48.87 19.92 -15.73
N PRO A 4 47.83 20.32 -16.48
CA PRO A 4 46.49 20.50 -15.92
C PRO A 4 45.96 19.24 -15.21
N ALA A 5 46.32 18.06 -15.72
CA ALA A 5 45.97 16.77 -15.11
C ALA A 5 46.63 16.58 -13.73
N GLN A 6 47.91 16.95 -13.59
CA GLN A 6 48.62 16.88 -12.32
C GLN A 6 48.01 17.81 -11.28
N LEU A 7 47.61 19.03 -11.68
CA LEU A 7 46.93 19.97 -10.80
C LEU A 7 45.55 19.44 -10.35
N ALA A 8 44.79 18.83 -11.25
CA ALA A 8 43.50 18.23 -10.93
C ALA A 8 43.63 17.06 -9.94
N ASP A 9 44.65 16.20 -10.11
CA ASP A 9 44.92 15.10 -9.19
C ASP A 9 45.40 15.58 -7.82
N LEU A 10 46.22 16.63 -7.77
CA LEU A 10 46.69 17.22 -6.52
C LEU A 10 45.50 17.83 -5.75
N GLY A 11 44.64 18.59 -6.43
CA GLY A 11 43.41 19.13 -5.84
C GLY A 11 42.47 18.03 -5.37
N ARG A 12 42.34 16.92 -6.11
CA ARG A 12 41.57 15.75 -5.69
C ARG A 12 42.07 15.17 -4.37
N LYS A 13 43.40 15.04 -4.21
CA LYS A 13 44.03 14.53 -2.98
C LYS A 13 43.83 15.49 -1.80
N ILE A 14 44.06 16.79 -2.01
CA ILE A 14 43.92 17.82 -0.97
C ILE A 14 42.49 17.88 -0.43
N PHE A 15 41.50 17.91 -1.32
CA PHE A 15 40.10 18.08 -0.95
C PHE A 15 39.34 16.75 -0.81
N GLN A 16 40.05 15.62 -0.78
CA GLN A 16 39.49 14.27 -0.65
C GLN A 16 38.32 14.00 -1.63
N ARG A 17 38.41 14.52 -2.86
CA ARG A 17 37.37 14.35 -3.87
C ARG A 17 37.50 12.99 -4.56
N LEU A 18 36.38 12.44 -5.00
CA LEU A 18 36.40 11.22 -5.81
C LEU A 18 36.90 11.51 -7.24
N PRO A 19 37.62 10.56 -7.86
CA PRO A 19 37.98 10.64 -9.27
C PRO A 19 36.74 10.47 -10.17
N GLN A 20 36.64 11.28 -11.23
CA GLN A 20 35.56 11.22 -12.22
C GLN A 20 35.81 10.07 -13.20
N ARG A 21 35.43 8.85 -12.81
CA ARG A 21 35.65 7.62 -13.60
C ARG A 21 34.49 7.25 -14.54
N HIS A 22 33.48 8.12 -14.68
CA HIS A 22 32.24 7.85 -15.43
C HIS A 22 31.50 6.56 -15.03
N THR A 23 31.78 6.03 -13.84
CA THR A 23 31.13 4.85 -13.25
C THR A 23 30.16 5.26 -12.15
N ALA A 24 29.04 4.56 -12.01
CA ALA A 24 28.09 4.79 -10.92
C ALA A 24 28.65 4.32 -9.56
N SER A 25 29.31 5.21 -8.82
CA SER A 25 29.95 4.91 -7.52
C SER A 25 29.05 5.11 -6.31
N GLY A 26 27.78 5.50 -6.50
CA GLY A 26 26.87 5.79 -5.39
C GLY A 26 27.16 7.10 -4.64
N ASN A 27 28.16 7.89 -5.06
CA ASN A 27 28.53 9.16 -4.42
C ASN A 27 27.35 10.15 -4.34
N LYS A 28 26.43 10.12 -5.32
CA LYS A 28 25.19 10.91 -5.32
C LYS A 28 24.24 10.54 -4.17
N VAL A 29 24.28 9.32 -3.67
CA VAL A 29 23.45 8.87 -2.54
C VAL A 29 24.14 9.22 -1.23
N ILE A 30 25.44 8.98 -1.13
CA ILE A 30 26.23 9.22 0.10
C ILE A 30 26.35 10.71 0.41
N SER A 31 26.51 11.57 -0.61
CA SER A 31 26.66 13.01 -0.43
C SER A 31 25.36 13.74 -0.09
N LYS A 32 24.21 13.06 -0.19
CA LYS A 32 22.93 13.66 0.19
C LYS A 32 22.84 13.75 1.70
N GLN A 33 22.60 14.96 2.18
CA GLN A 33 22.22 15.17 3.57
C GLN A 33 20.90 14.44 3.85
N LEU A 34 20.90 13.60 4.89
CA LEU A 34 19.71 12.90 5.33
C LEU A 34 18.72 13.93 5.89
N LYS A 35 17.47 13.88 5.41
CA LYS A 35 16.38 14.79 5.83
C LYS A 35 15.40 14.13 6.81
N GLY A 36 15.83 13.06 7.49
CA GLY A 36 14.95 12.27 8.36
C GLY A 36 14.38 13.11 9.50
N ASP A 37 15.25 13.80 10.23
CA ASP A 37 14.86 14.58 11.42
C ASP A 37 13.91 15.74 11.07
N THR A 38 14.13 16.39 9.93
CA THR A 38 13.25 17.46 9.42
C THR A 38 11.88 16.95 9.01
N ILE A 39 11.79 15.72 8.48
CA ILE A 39 10.51 15.09 8.14
C ILE A 39 9.79 14.66 9.42
N VAL A 40 10.51 14.17 10.43
CA VAL A 40 9.93 13.79 11.73
C VAL A 40 9.41 15.02 12.47
N SER A 41 10.14 16.13 12.45
CA SER A 41 9.75 17.38 13.12
C SER A 41 8.53 18.07 12.49
N TRP A 42 8.15 17.70 11.27
CA TRP A 42 6.91 18.20 10.64
C TRP A 42 5.65 17.67 11.35
N PHE A 43 5.76 16.57 12.09
CA PHE A 43 4.63 15.99 12.81
C PHE A 43 4.67 16.41 14.29
N ASP A 44 3.65 17.14 14.75
CA ASP A 44 3.52 17.62 16.14
C ASP A 44 3.50 16.51 17.20
N LYS A 45 3.12 15.30 16.78
CA LYS A 45 3.13 14.09 17.60
C LYS A 45 3.88 13.00 16.84
N PRO A 46 4.76 12.20 17.49
CA PRO A 46 5.32 11.03 16.84
C PRO A 46 4.16 10.13 16.36
N LEU A 47 4.33 9.47 15.22
CA LEU A 47 3.26 8.70 14.55
C LEU A 47 2.52 7.73 15.50
N ALA A 48 3.22 7.18 16.50
CA ALA A 48 2.64 6.34 17.55
C ALA A 48 1.57 7.04 18.41
N LEU A 49 1.81 8.30 18.79
CA LEU A 49 0.86 9.14 19.56
C LEU A 49 -0.29 9.67 18.71
N ARG A 50 -0.15 9.65 17.37
CA ARG A 50 -1.19 10.06 16.43
C ARG A 50 -2.31 9.02 16.30
N LEU A 51 -2.01 7.76 16.64
CA LEU A 51 -2.98 6.67 16.67
C LEU A 51 -3.66 6.51 18.04
N GLY A 52 -3.59 7.53 18.91
CA GLY A 52 -4.24 7.54 20.21
C GLY A 52 -3.30 7.58 21.41
N GLY A 53 -2.07 7.07 21.25
CA GLY A 53 -1.15 6.94 22.39
C GLY A 53 -1.83 6.31 23.61
N ASP A 54 -1.52 6.84 24.79
CA ASP A 54 -2.14 6.48 26.08
C ASP A 54 -3.26 7.46 26.49
N ASP A 55 -3.84 8.22 25.55
CA ASP A 55 -4.90 9.17 25.85
C ASP A 55 -6.21 8.41 26.17
N PRO A 56 -6.79 8.56 27.39
CA PRO A 56 -8.05 7.91 27.76
C PRO A 56 -9.22 8.20 26.80
N SER A 57 -9.20 9.35 26.13
CA SER A 57 -10.21 9.72 25.13
C SER A 57 -10.16 8.81 23.90
N PHE A 58 -8.98 8.31 23.54
CA PHE A 58 -8.84 7.39 22.41
C PHE A 58 -9.39 5.99 22.73
N GLU A 59 -9.16 5.52 23.96
CA GLU A 59 -9.70 4.24 24.43
C GLU A 59 -11.24 4.24 24.40
N ILE A 60 -11.86 5.34 24.85
CA ILE A 60 -13.31 5.54 24.82
C ILE A 60 -13.84 5.52 23.38
N ASN A 61 -13.23 6.29 22.48
CA ASN A 61 -13.61 6.31 21.06
C ASN A 61 -13.48 4.93 20.40
N ASN A 62 -12.47 4.14 20.79
CA ASN A 62 -12.27 2.79 20.30
C ASN A 62 -13.36 1.83 20.82
N ALA A 63 -13.77 1.96 22.08
CA ALA A 63 -14.87 1.18 22.66
C ALA A 63 -16.20 1.46 21.94
N GLU A 64 -16.52 2.72 21.66
CA GLU A 64 -17.71 3.09 20.88
C GLU A 64 -17.67 2.51 19.46
N ARG A 65 -16.50 2.58 18.80
CA ARG A 65 -16.30 2.00 17.47
C ARG A 65 -16.56 0.49 17.48
N VAL A 66 -16.09 -0.22 18.49
CA VAL A 66 -16.33 -1.67 18.66
C VAL A 66 -17.81 -1.96 18.90
N GLY A 67 -18.48 -1.18 19.75
CA GLY A 67 -19.92 -1.31 20.01
C GLY A 67 -20.77 -1.12 18.74
N ARG A 68 -20.42 -0.11 17.91
CA ARG A 68 -21.07 0.12 16.61
C ARG A 68 -20.89 -1.07 15.65
N LEU A 69 -19.69 -1.64 15.61
CA LEU A 69 -19.41 -2.82 14.79
C LEU A 69 -20.22 -4.05 15.25
N ASP A 70 -20.35 -4.25 16.56
CA ASP A 70 -21.15 -5.33 17.13
C ASP A 70 -22.64 -5.18 16.79
N GLN A 71 -23.18 -3.97 16.89
CA GLN A 71 -24.55 -3.67 16.47
C GLN A 71 -24.77 -3.96 14.97
N MET A 72 -23.81 -3.63 14.10
CA MET A 72 -23.88 -3.93 12.66
C MET A 72 -23.82 -5.43 12.37
N LYS A 73 -23.03 -6.19 13.13
CA LYS A 73 -22.97 -7.65 13.05
C LYS A 73 -24.33 -8.27 13.39
N ARG A 74 -24.96 -7.84 14.47
CA ARG A 74 -26.32 -8.30 14.85
C ARG A 74 -27.35 -8.05 13.75
N ARG A 75 -27.22 -6.93 13.02
CA ARG A 75 -28.11 -6.57 11.90
C ARG A 75 -27.76 -7.25 10.57
N GLY A 76 -26.71 -8.08 10.51
CA GLY A 76 -26.24 -8.70 9.27
C GLY A 76 -25.66 -7.71 8.25
N LYS A 77 -25.44 -6.45 8.64
CA LYS A 77 -24.92 -5.36 7.79
C LYS A 77 -23.40 -5.18 7.93
N THR A 78 -22.70 -6.19 8.43
CA THR A 78 -21.24 -6.13 8.56
C THR A 78 -20.58 -6.11 7.18
N THR A 79 -19.50 -5.33 7.07
CA THR A 79 -18.65 -5.33 5.88
C THR A 79 -18.10 -6.75 5.64
N PRO A 80 -18.18 -7.28 4.41
CA PRO A 80 -17.66 -8.60 4.11
C PRO A 80 -16.14 -8.66 4.31
N LYS A 81 -15.60 -9.86 4.53
CA LYS A 81 -14.16 -10.07 4.64
C LYS A 81 -13.46 -9.60 3.37
N LYS A 82 -12.35 -8.87 3.54
CA LYS A 82 -11.48 -8.41 2.44
C LYS A 82 -11.18 -9.56 1.47
N GLY A 83 -11.37 -9.34 0.18
CA GLY A 83 -11.20 -10.36 -0.87
C GLY A 83 -12.40 -11.30 -1.07
N ALA A 84 -13.30 -11.45 -0.09
CA ALA A 84 -14.50 -12.27 -0.18
C ALA A 84 -15.77 -11.44 -0.48
N GLY A 85 -15.63 -10.40 -1.31
CA GLY A 85 -16.76 -9.57 -1.74
C GLY A 85 -17.76 -10.37 -2.57
N LYS A 86 -19.00 -9.90 -2.68
CA LYS A 86 -20.09 -10.59 -3.40
C LYS A 86 -19.72 -11.05 -4.83
N ARG A 87 -18.83 -10.31 -5.52
CA ARG A 87 -18.38 -10.60 -6.89
C ARG A 87 -17.24 -11.61 -6.98
N SER A 88 -16.52 -11.88 -5.89
CA SER A 88 -15.37 -12.82 -5.87
C SER A 88 -15.75 -14.27 -6.17
N LYS A 89 -17.00 -14.65 -5.93
CA LYS A 89 -17.52 -16.01 -6.17
C LYS A 89 -17.89 -16.27 -7.63
N LYS A 90 -18.08 -15.23 -8.45
CA LYS A 90 -18.61 -15.38 -9.81
C LYS A 90 -17.58 -15.86 -10.85
N SER A 91 -16.27 -15.85 -10.53
CA SER A 91 -15.21 -16.19 -11.50
C SER A 91 -14.73 -17.64 -11.46
N ARG A 92 -15.24 -18.51 -10.56
CA ARG A 92 -14.79 -19.92 -10.46
C ARG A 92 -15.77 -20.94 -11.07
N GLY A 93 -16.83 -20.50 -11.75
CA GLY A 93 -17.88 -21.38 -12.27
C GLY A 93 -18.05 -21.40 -13.80
N ILE A 94 -17.14 -20.81 -14.58
CA ILE A 94 -17.24 -20.80 -16.05
C ILE A 94 -15.94 -21.41 -16.62
N SER A 95 -15.81 -22.73 -16.51
CA SER A 95 -14.88 -23.54 -17.31
C SER A 95 -15.28 -25.03 -17.25
N SER A 96 -16.42 -25.34 -17.85
CA SER A 96 -16.76 -26.61 -18.49
C SER A 96 -18.13 -26.34 -19.14
N GLY A 97 -18.23 -26.14 -20.45
CA GLY A 97 -17.87 -27.11 -21.48
C GLY A 97 -19.10 -27.98 -21.73
N GLY A 98 -19.80 -27.75 -22.85
CA GLY A 98 -20.82 -28.69 -23.36
C GLY A 98 -22.20 -28.08 -23.53
N GLY A 99 -22.57 -27.82 -24.80
CA GLY A 99 -23.92 -27.44 -25.19
C GLY A 99 -24.92 -28.58 -25.10
N GLY A 100 -26.21 -28.22 -25.15
CA GLY A 100 -27.31 -29.18 -25.19
C GLY A 100 -28.65 -28.46 -25.22
N ARG A 101 -29.08 -28.05 -26.42
CA ARG A 101 -30.46 -27.64 -26.67
C ARG A 101 -31.38 -28.80 -26.30
N ARG A 102 -32.30 -28.61 -25.34
CA ARG A 102 -33.51 -29.43 -25.25
C ARG A 102 -34.71 -28.53 -25.46
N ARG A 103 -35.24 -28.60 -26.68
CA ARG A 103 -36.58 -28.18 -27.06
C ARG A 103 -37.54 -29.04 -26.23
N VAL A 104 -38.38 -28.43 -25.40
CA VAL A 104 -39.51 -29.13 -24.79
C VAL A 104 -40.71 -28.74 -25.61
N GLU A 105 -41.17 -29.67 -26.44
CA GLU A 105 -42.53 -29.69 -26.95
C GLU A 105 -43.41 -30.36 -25.88
N GLY A 106 -44.59 -29.82 -25.62
CA GLY A 106 -45.48 -30.30 -24.56
C GLY A 106 -46.69 -29.39 -24.34
N ASP A 107 -47.64 -29.50 -25.27
CA ASP A 107 -49.09 -29.50 -25.15
C ASP A 107 -49.82 -28.44 -24.29
N PHE A 108 -50.46 -27.53 -25.03
CA PHE A 108 -51.45 -26.58 -24.57
C PHE A 108 -52.84 -27.23 -24.70
N SER A 109 -53.33 -27.90 -23.66
CA SER A 109 -54.76 -28.22 -23.55
C SER A 109 -55.23 -28.26 -22.10
N GLU A 110 -56.42 -27.68 -21.90
CA GLU A 110 -57.31 -27.79 -20.74
C GLU A 110 -57.02 -26.97 -19.48
N ARG A 111 -57.58 -25.75 -19.45
CA ARG A 111 -58.38 -25.28 -18.30
C ARG A 111 -59.64 -24.57 -18.82
N SER A 112 -60.76 -25.25 -18.63
CA SER A 112 -62.12 -24.69 -18.61
C SER A 112 -62.30 -23.71 -17.47
#